data_AF-A0AAE4DEG0-F1
#
_entry.id   AF-A0AAE4DEG0-F1
#
_cell.length_a   1.000
_cell.length_b   1.000
_cell.length_c   1.000
_cell.angle_alpha   90.00
_cell.angle_beta   90.00
_cell.angle_gamma   90.00
#
_symmetry.space_group_name_H-M   'P 1'
#
loop_
_entity.id
_entity.type
_entity.pdbx_description
1 polymer ?
#
loop_
_entity_poly.entity_id
_entity_poly.type
_entity_poly.pdbx_seq_one_letter_code
_entity_poly.pdbx_strand_id
1 'polypeptide(L)' 'MSITLTQNAELLMEYVNKTGKNIFLTGKAGTGKTTLLKHLLATTYKKNVVAAPTGVAAINAGGVTLHSLFHLP' A
#
# COMPACT_ATOMS: atom_id res chain seq x y z
N MET A 1 5.21 16.74 8.77
CA MET A 1 4.13 16.93 7.78
C MET A 1 2.92 16.17 8.30
N SER A 2 1.86 16.85 8.73
CA SER A 2 0.64 16.21 9.24
C SER A 2 -0.15 15.65 8.06
N ILE A 3 -0.38 14.33 8.05
CA ILE A 3 -1.24 13.68 7.07
C ILE A 3 -2.67 13.79 7.58
N THR A 4 -3.52 14.51 6.88
CA THR A 4 -4.97 14.48 7.12
C THR A 4 -5.56 13.32 6.33
N LEU A 5 -6.05 12.30 7.02
CA LEU A 5 -6.71 11.17 6.39
C LEU A 5 -8.17 11.55 6.09
N THR A 6 -8.68 11.06 4.96
CA THR A 6 -10.11 11.10 4.68
C THR A 6 -10.79 9.94 5.39
N GLN A 7 -12.11 10.03 5.58
CA GLN A 7 -12.90 8.95 6.21
C GLN A 7 -12.70 7.59 5.53
N ASN A 8 -12.60 7.55 4.20
CA ASN A 8 -12.33 6.32 3.46
C ASN A 8 -10.92 5.76 3.72
N ALA A 9 -9.94 6.64 3.92
CA ALA A 9 -8.58 6.23 4.27
C ALA A 9 -8.52 5.66 5.68
N GLU A 10 -9.21 6.26 6.64
CA GLU A 10 -9.34 5.72 8.01
C GLU A 10 -10.02 4.34 7.99
N LEU A 11 -11.10 4.20 7.22
CA LEU A 11 -11.79 2.92 7.05
C LEU A 11 -10.87 1.85 6.46
N LEU A 12 -10.07 2.19 5.44
CA LEU A 12 -9.06 1.29 4.88
C LEU A 12 -8.07 0.83 5.96
N MET A 13 -7.54 1.77 6.74
CA MET A 13 -6.60 1.49 7.83
C MET A 13 -7.21 0.53 8.87
N GLU A 14 -8.47 0.74 9.22
CA GLU A 14 -9.20 -0.15 10.12
C GLU A 14 -9.36 -1.55 9.52
N TYR A 15 -9.81 -1.65 8.27
CA TYR A 15 -9.99 -2.93 7.58
C TYR A 15 -8.68 -3.72 7.51
N VAL A 16 -7.58 -3.06 7.16
CA VAL A 16 -6.26 -3.70 7.10
C VAL A 16 -5.83 -4.17 8.49
N ASN A 17 -6.05 -3.39 9.54
CA ASN A 17 -5.55 -3.72 10.88
C ASN A 17 -6.47 -4.66 11.68
N LYS A 18 -7.78 -4.66 11.45
CA LYS A 18 -8.74 -5.45 12.25
C LYS A 18 -9.29 -6.68 11.52
N THR A 19 -9.05 -6.82 10.22
CA THR A 19 -9.57 -7.95 9.43
C THR A 19 -8.46 -8.68 8.66
N GLY A 20 -8.81 -9.82 8.07
CA GLY A 20 -7.97 -10.57 7.11
C GLY A 20 -8.55 -10.57 5.69
N LYS A 21 -9.37 -9.56 5.33
CA LYS A 21 -10.03 -9.50 4.02
C LYS A 21 -9.09 -8.92 2.96
N ASN A 22 -9.24 -9.39 1.72
CA ASN A 22 -8.58 -8.80 0.56
C ASN A 22 -9.25 -7.46 0.21
N ILE A 23 -8.43 -6.45 -0.10
CA ILE A 23 -8.91 -5.09 -0.37
C ILE A 23 -8.34 -4.63 -1.70
N PHE A 24 -9.21 -4.10 -2.56
CA PHE A 24 -8.80 -3.42 -3.78
C PHE A 24 -8.99 -1.91 -3.63
N LEU A 25 -7.89 -1.18 -3.52
CA LEU A 25 -7.89 0.29 -3.43
C LEU A 25 -7.65 0.90 -4.80
N THR A 26 -8.63 1.64 -5.31
CA THR A 26 -8.54 2.39 -6.57
C THR A 26 -8.78 3.89 -6.36
N GLY A 27 -8.50 4.69 -7.39
CA GLY A 27 -8.70 6.13 -7.38
C GLY A 27 -7.99 6.81 -8.54
N LYS A 28 -8.42 8.03 -8.90
CA LYS A 28 -7.82 8.83 -9.99
C LYS A 28 -6.34 9.15 -9.72
N ALA A 29 -5.61 9.57 -10.74
CA ALA A 29 -4.25 10.09 -10.56
C ALA A 29 -4.26 11.30 -9.61
N GLY A 30 -3.22 11.46 -8.80
CA GLY A 30 -3.10 12.57 -7.84
C GLY A 30 -3.93 12.45 -6.56
N THR A 31 -4.71 11.38 -6.35
CA THR A 31 -5.56 11.23 -5.14
C THR A 31 -4.84 10.67 -3.90
N GLY A 32 -3.51 10.80 -3.82
CA GLY A 32 -2.75 10.42 -2.61
C GLY A 32 -2.62 8.92 -2.31
N LYS A 33 -2.91 8.01 -3.25
CA LYS A 33 -2.82 6.54 -3.02
C LYS A 33 -1.45 6.09 -2.50
N THR A 34 -0.36 6.57 -3.10
CA THR A 34 1.00 6.23 -2.68
C THR A 34 1.32 6.79 -1.29
N THR A 35 0.80 7.98 -0.97
CA THR A 35 0.92 8.58 0.37
C THR A 35 0.20 7.74 1.41
N LEU A 36 -1.03 7.30 1.11
CA LEU A 36 -1.81 6.42 1.98
C LEU A 36 -1.12 5.06 2.17
N LEU A 37 -0.59 4.46 1.11
CA LEU A 37 0.17 3.20 1.19
C LEU A 37 1.39 3.36 2.12
N LYS A 38 2.18 4.42 1.96
CA LYS A 38 3.35 4.69 2.83
C LYS A 38 2.94 4.90 4.29
N HIS A 39 1.85 5.62 4.53
CA HIS A 39 1.31 5.81 5.88
C HIS A 39 0.85 4.48 6.50
N LEU A 40 0.13 3.65 5.73
CA LEU A 40 -0.30 2.33 6.16
C LEU A 40 0.88 1.45 6.57
N LEU A 41 1.91 1.37 5.72
CA LEU A 41 3.10 0.56 5.98
C LEU A 41 3.88 1.05 7.21
N ALA A 42 3.88 2.35 7.48
CA ALA A 42 4.58 2.94 8.63
C ALA A 42 3.83 2.77 9.97
N THR A 43 2.52 2.52 9.94
CA THR A 43 1.67 2.54 11.14
C THR A 43 1.00 1.20 11.45
N THR A 44 0.92 0.29 10.48
CA THR A 44 0.40 -1.06 10.73
C THR A 44 1.37 -1.87 11.58
N TYR A 45 0.82 -2.68 12.48
CA TYR A 45 1.58 -3.65 13.26
C TYR A 45 1.83 -4.96 12.47
N LYS A 46 1.20 -5.12 11.31
CA LYS A 46 1.31 -6.34 10.49
C LYS A 46 2.63 -6.35 9.73
N LYS A 47 3.31 -7.51 9.75
CA LYS A 47 4.42 -7.77 8.84
C LYS A 47 3.92 -7.66 7.41
N ASN A 48 4.64 -6.91 6.60
CA ASN A 48 4.23 -6.59 5.24
C ASN A 48 5.40 -6.76 4.26
N VAL A 49 5.05 -7.02 3.01
CA VAL A 49 5.94 -7.00 1.86
C VAL A 49 5.24 -6.17 0.78
N VAL A 50 5.98 -5.28 0.15
CA VAL A 50 5.46 -4.45 -0.95
C VAL A 50 5.99 -5.00 -2.25
N ALA A 51 5.08 -5.32 -3.17
CA ALA A 51 5.42 -5.77 -4.51
C ALA A 51 4.65 -4.99 -5.57
N ALA A 52 5.27 -4.80 -6.73
CA ALA A 52 4.66 -4.12 -7.87
C ALA A 52 5.01 -4.83 -9.19
N PRO A 53 4.23 -4.64 -10.28
CA PRO A 53 4.49 -5.32 -11.55
C PRO A 53 5.72 -4.80 -12.31
N THR A 54 6.11 -3.53 -12.13
CA THR A 54 7.27 -2.92 -12.81
C THR A 54 8.31 -2.41 -11.82
N GLY A 55 9.58 -2.34 -12.26
CA GLY A 55 10.70 -1.89 -11.42
C GLY A 55 10.53 -0.47 -10.90
N VAL A 56 10.11 0.47 -11.74
CA VAL A 56 9.87 1.87 -11.34
C VAL A 56 8.78 1.97 -10.28
N ALA A 57 7.69 1.20 -10.40
CA ALA A 57 6.62 1.19 -9.41
C ALA A 57 7.08 0.57 -8.09
N ALA A 58 7.87 -0.51 -8.15
CA ALA A 58 8.45 -1.15 -6.97
C ALA A 58 9.35 -0.18 -6.20
N ILE A 59 10.27 0.51 -6.88
CA ILE A 59 11.16 1.51 -6.28
C ILE A 59 10.35 2.64 -5.64
N ASN A 60 9.35 3.18 -6.35
CA ASN A 60 8.54 4.29 -5.84
C ASN A 60 7.71 3.91 -4.59
N ALA A 61 7.31 2.65 -4.50
CA ALA A 61 6.58 2.09 -3.36
C ALA A 61 7.50 1.58 -2.23
N GLY A 62 8.82 1.55 -2.45
CA GLY A 62 9.79 1.02 -1.47
C GLY A 62 9.77 -0.50 -1.36
N GLY A 63 9.50 -1.20 -2.46
CA GLY A 63 9.36 -2.65 -2.51
C GLY A 63 10.16 -3.30 -3.64
N VAL A 64 9.76 -4.51 -4.00
CA VAL A 64 10.38 -5.33 -5.05
C VAL A 64 9.38 -5.61 -6.18
N THR A 65 9.83 -6.22 -7.28
CA THR A 65 8.89 -6.62 -8.34
C THR A 65 8.20 -7.93 -7.96
N LEU A 66 7.02 -8.19 -8.54
CA LEU A 66 6.37 -9.49 -8.42
C LEU A 66 7.27 -10.62 -8.96
N HIS A 67 7.98 -10.36 -10.06
CA HIS A 67 8.93 -11.31 -10.63
C HIS A 67 10.04 -11.68 -9.66
N SER A 68 10.69 -10.69 -9.02
CA SER A 68 11.76 -10.97 -8.08
C SER A 68 11.27 -11.57 -6.76
N LEU A 69 10.08 -11.20 -6.29
CA LEU A 69 9.52 -11.74 -5.05
C LEU A 69 9.15 -13.23 -5.17
N PHE A 70 8.49 -13.60 -6.27
CA PHE A 70 7.97 -14.95 -6.49
C PHE A 70 8.88 -15.81 -7.39
N HIS A 71 10.05 -15.31 -7.79
CA HIS A 71 10.96 -15.97 -8.73
C HIS A 71 10.25 -16.39 -10.03
N LEU A 72 9.42 -15.51 -10.57
CA LEU A 72 8.69 -15.76 -11.82
C LEU A 72 9.63 -15.55 -13.02
N PRO A 73 9.43 -16.30 -14.12
CA PRO A 73 10.19 -16.15 -15.35
C PRO A 73 9.99 -14.79 -16.02
#